data_AF-A0A537C8K9-F1
#
_entry.id   AF-A0A537C8K9-F1
#
_cell.length_a   1.000
_cell.length_b   1.000
_cell.length_c   1.000
_cell.angle_alpha   90.00
_cell.angle_beta   90.00
_cell.angle_gamma   90.00
#
_symmetry.space_group_name_H-M   'P 1'
#
loop_
_entity.id
_entity.type
_entity.pdbx_description
1 polymer ?
#
loop_
_entity_poly.entity_id
_entity_poly.type
_entity_poly.pdbx_seq_one_letter_code
_entity_poly.pdbx_strand_id
1 'polypeptide(L)'
;MLRSFTVAAEPTPLFRKLYDTAEAAFDAVTGVIRHGTRMQEIIDAARVIEDAGFTVYDDLMHGFGGGYFPPVLGSKSRPAGPLPQMTLEAGMTCVVQPNVITPDQKAGVQVGELVLVTETSFERLHRAERGLFRIG
;
A
#
# COMPACT_ATOMS: atom_id res chain seq x y z
N MET A 1 -7.81 -9.43 0.38
CA MET A 1 -8.34 -8.13 0.86
C MET A 1 -7.73 -7.80 2.21
N LEU A 2 -7.26 -6.57 2.41
CA LEU A 2 -6.74 -6.07 3.69
C LEU A 2 -7.60 -4.89 4.16
N ARG A 3 -8.19 -4.98 5.35
CA ARG A 3 -9.06 -3.95 5.94
C ARG A 3 -8.75 -3.78 7.42
N SER A 4 -8.87 -2.54 7.88
CA SER A 4 -8.68 -2.17 9.27
C SER A 4 -10.03 -2.07 9.98
N PHE A 5 -10.09 -2.63 11.18
CA PHE A 5 -11.27 -2.64 12.02
C PHE A 5 -10.92 -2.15 13.43
N THR A 6 -11.85 -1.45 14.05
CA THR A 6 -11.86 -1.17 15.49
C THR A 6 -12.92 -2.04 16.16
N VAL A 7 -12.69 -2.44 17.41
CA VAL A 7 -13.59 -3.33 18.15
C VAL A 7 -14.10 -2.60 19.38
N ALA A 8 -15.41 -2.56 19.56
CA ALA A 8 -16.13 -1.97 20.70
C ALA A 8 -15.93 -0.47 20.95
N ALA A 9 -15.02 0.19 20.23
CA ALA A 9 -14.69 1.60 20.40
C ALA A 9 -14.31 2.26 19.07
N GLU A 10 -14.43 3.58 19.02
CA GLU A 10 -13.86 4.40 17.94
C GLU A 10 -12.32 4.31 17.97
N PRO A 11 -11.64 4.55 16.83
CA PRO A 11 -10.18 4.68 16.85
C PRO A 11 -9.73 5.79 17.80
N THR A 12 -8.55 5.64 18.36
CA THR A 12 -7.86 6.79 18.95
C THR A 12 -7.40 7.75 17.84
N PRO A 13 -7.09 9.02 18.15
CA PRO A 13 -6.54 9.95 17.17
C PRO A 13 -5.29 9.41 16.43
N LEU A 14 -4.46 8.63 17.13
CA LEU A 14 -3.29 7.98 16.52
C LEU A 14 -3.69 6.96 15.45
N PHE A 15 -4.62 6.04 15.75
CA PHE A 15 -5.07 5.04 14.78
C PHE A 15 -5.83 5.66 13.62
N ARG A 16 -6.56 6.76 13.85
CA ARG A 16 -7.19 7.52 12.76
C ARG A 16 -6.14 8.13 11.84
N LYS A 17 -5.12 8.79 12.40
CA LYS A 17 -4.02 9.35 11.60
C LYS A 17 -3.25 8.27 10.82
N LEU A 18 -2.95 7.13 11.45
CA LEU A 18 -2.30 5.99 10.78
C LEU A 18 -3.15 5.48 9.60
N TYR A 19 -4.46 5.36 9.79
CA TYR A 19 -5.38 4.90 8.75
C TYR A 19 -5.48 5.89 7.59
N ASP A 20 -5.65 7.18 7.90
CA ASP A 20 -5.72 8.23 6.89
C ASP A 20 -4.42 8.29 6.05
N THR A 21 -3.26 8.10 6.69
CA THR A 21 -1.98 7.98 5.97
C THR A 21 -1.93 6.72 5.10
N ALA A 22 -2.42 5.57 5.58
CA ALA A 22 -2.43 4.33 4.81
C ALA A 22 -3.32 4.43 3.57
N GLU A 23 -4.51 5.04 3.68
CA GLU A 23 -5.40 5.30 2.54
C GLU A 23 -4.78 6.31 1.56
N ALA A 24 -4.19 7.40 2.06
CA ALA A 24 -3.49 8.38 1.21
C ALA A 24 -2.32 7.75 0.45
N ALA A 25 -1.55 6.86 1.10
CA ALA A 25 -0.48 6.12 0.45
C ALA A 25 -1.00 5.15 -0.61
N PHE A 26 -2.11 4.46 -0.33
CA PHE A 26 -2.76 3.59 -1.30
C PHE A 26 -3.18 4.38 -2.54
N ASP A 27 -3.83 5.53 -2.37
CA ASP A 27 -4.28 6.39 -3.47
C ASP A 27 -3.10 6.97 -4.26
N ALA A 28 -2.05 7.43 -3.59
CA ALA A 28 -0.85 7.94 -4.25
C ALA A 28 -0.15 6.86 -5.08
N VAL A 29 0.06 5.68 -4.50
CA VAL A 29 0.72 4.55 -5.18
C VAL A 29 -0.13 4.06 -6.35
N THR A 30 -1.42 3.82 -6.16
CA THR A 30 -2.27 3.34 -7.25
C THR A 30 -2.49 4.40 -8.33
N GLY A 31 -2.46 5.69 -7.98
CA GLY A 31 -2.55 6.80 -8.91
C GLY A 31 -1.43 6.86 -9.96
N VAL A 32 -0.28 6.22 -9.69
CA VAL A 32 0.82 6.11 -10.67
C VAL A 32 0.84 4.78 -11.44
N ILE A 33 -0.02 3.81 -11.11
CA ILE A 33 -0.01 2.48 -11.76
C ILE A 33 -0.60 2.55 -13.16
N ARG A 34 0.21 2.13 -14.14
CA ARG A 34 -0.14 1.92 -15.56
C ARG A 34 0.99 1.12 -16.22
N HIS A 35 0.79 0.68 -17.46
CA HIS A 35 1.89 0.14 -18.26
C HIS A 35 3.05 1.15 -18.33
N GLY A 36 4.28 0.66 -18.14
CA GLY A 36 5.51 1.45 -18.19
C GLY A 36 5.86 2.20 -16.90
N THR A 37 5.05 2.13 -15.84
CA THR A 37 5.39 2.75 -14.55
C THR A 37 6.69 2.18 -14.00
N ARG A 38 7.66 3.06 -13.72
CA ARG A 38 8.95 2.66 -13.13
C ARG A 38 8.81 2.41 -11.64
N MET A 39 9.61 1.50 -11.11
CA MET A 39 9.63 1.22 -9.66
C MET A 39 9.91 2.47 -8.82
N GLN A 40 10.72 3.40 -9.32
CA GLN A 40 10.99 4.66 -8.63
C GLN A 40 9.74 5.56 -8.50
N GLU A 41 8.85 5.57 -9.50
CA GLU A 41 7.61 6.36 -9.43
C GLU A 41 6.71 5.88 -8.28
N ILE A 42 6.71 4.57 -8.02
CA ILE A 42 5.95 3.97 -6.92
C ILE A 42 6.56 4.33 -5.57
N ILE A 43 7.90 4.25 -5.45
CA ILE A 43 8.62 4.66 -4.24
C ILE A 43 8.41 6.16 -3.95
N ASP A 44 8.45 7.00 -4.99
CA ASP A 44 8.24 8.43 -4.85
C ASP A 44 6.80 8.76 -4.42
N ALA A 45 5.80 8.06 -4.97
CA ALA A 45 4.41 8.20 -4.55
C ALA A 45 4.17 7.76 -3.09
N ALA A 46 4.89 6.73 -2.64
CA ALA A 46 4.77 6.22 -1.27
C ALA A 46 5.31 7.18 -0.19
N ARG A 47 6.07 8.22 -0.57
CA ARG A 47 6.72 9.17 0.37
C ARG A 47 5.75 9.89 1.31
N VAL A 48 4.46 9.93 0.97
CA VAL A 48 3.41 10.48 1.84
C VAL A 48 3.37 9.80 3.22
N ILE A 49 3.86 8.55 3.33
CA ILE A 49 3.97 7.83 4.60
C ILE A 49 5.04 8.49 5.49
N GLU A 50 6.23 8.70 4.96
CA GLU A 50 7.34 9.33 5.67
C GLU A 50 7.06 10.81 5.95
N ASP A 51 6.44 11.53 5.01
CA ASP A 51 6.04 12.93 5.20
C ASP A 51 5.03 13.09 6.34
N ALA A 52 4.21 12.06 6.62
CA ALA A 52 3.29 12.03 7.76
C ALA A 52 3.96 11.67 9.10
N GLY A 53 5.25 11.31 9.09
CA GLY A 53 6.05 10.92 10.25
C GLY A 53 5.99 9.43 10.59
N PHE A 54 5.59 8.57 9.64
CA PHE A 54 5.43 7.13 9.82
C PHE A 54 6.41 6.33 8.94
N THR A 55 6.38 5.00 9.07
CA THR A 55 7.12 4.07 8.20
C THR A 55 6.22 2.87 7.88
N VAL A 56 6.71 1.91 7.09
CA VAL A 56 6.06 0.61 6.84
C VAL A 56 6.75 -0.51 7.62
N TYR A 57 6.01 -1.56 7.97
CA TYR A 57 6.52 -2.75 8.65
C TYR A 57 7.04 -3.81 7.68
N ASP A 58 6.32 -3.98 6.58
CA ASP A 58 6.54 -4.99 5.54
C ASP A 58 6.59 -4.34 4.15
N ASP A 59 6.70 -5.16 3.11
CA ASP A 59 6.67 -4.71 1.72
C ASP A 59 5.37 -3.95 1.42
N LEU A 60 5.53 -2.77 0.82
CA LEU A 60 4.46 -1.86 0.44
C LEU A 60 3.66 -2.38 -0.75
N MET A 61 4.35 -2.96 -1.73
CA MET A 61 3.75 -3.47 -2.96
C MET A 61 4.52 -4.68 -3.44
N HIS A 62 3.79 -5.68 -3.95
CA HIS A 62 4.42 -6.79 -4.64
C HIS A 62 3.61 -7.34 -5.82
N GLY A 63 4.26 -8.02 -6.75
CA GLY A 63 3.62 -8.81 -7.79
C GLY A 63 2.89 -10.01 -7.19
N PHE A 64 1.78 -10.40 -7.82
CA PHE A 64 0.95 -11.50 -7.37
C PHE A 64 0.48 -12.36 -8.54
N GLY A 65 0.18 -13.63 -8.26
CA GLY A 65 -0.22 -14.66 -9.23
C GLY A 65 -0.37 -15.99 -8.51
N GLY A 66 0.43 -17.00 -8.87
CA GLY A 66 0.54 -18.26 -8.13
C GLY A 66 1.41 -18.22 -6.87
N GLY A 67 1.86 -17.02 -6.46
CA GLY A 67 2.82 -16.82 -5.37
C GLY A 67 3.20 -15.35 -5.19
N TYR A 68 4.29 -15.12 -4.45
CA TYR A 68 4.88 -13.82 -4.18
C TYR A 68 5.94 -13.50 -5.24
N PHE A 69 5.70 -12.50 -6.09
CA PHE A 69 6.53 -12.23 -7.27
C PHE A 69 7.01 -10.78 -7.34
N PRO A 70 8.05 -10.49 -8.15
CA PRO A 70 8.41 -9.13 -8.53
C PRO A 70 7.25 -8.35 -9.20
N PRO A 71 7.21 -7.01 -9.05
CA PRO A 71 8.13 -6.22 -8.24
C PRO A 71 7.94 -6.53 -6.74
N VAL A 72 8.95 -6.29 -5.91
CA VAL A 72 8.82 -6.33 -4.44
C VAL A 72 9.39 -5.03 -3.93
N LEU A 73 8.53 -4.18 -3.39
CA LEU A 73 8.84 -2.79 -3.09
C LEU A 73 8.53 -2.50 -1.63
N GLY A 74 9.47 -1.84 -0.96
CA GLY A 74 9.26 -1.26 0.36
C GLY A 74 8.90 0.21 0.26
N SER A 75 9.27 0.98 1.28
CA SER A 75 9.23 2.45 1.25
C SER A 75 10.64 3.02 1.25
N LYS A 76 10.78 4.35 1.27
CA LYS A 76 12.08 5.00 1.36
C LYS A 76 12.76 4.73 2.71
N SER A 77 11.99 4.79 3.80
CA SER A 77 12.49 4.51 5.16
C SER A 77 12.71 3.02 5.42
N ARG A 78 11.99 2.12 4.72
CA ARG A 78 12.15 0.67 4.82
C ARG A 78 12.15 0.00 3.43
N PRO A 79 13.30 -0.02 2.72
CA PRO A 79 13.41 -0.71 1.44
C PRO A 79 13.24 -2.23 1.57
N ALA A 80 12.64 -2.88 0.57
CA ALA A 80 12.50 -4.34 0.51
C ALA A 80 13.72 -5.06 -0.12
N GLY A 81 14.80 -4.31 -0.37
CA GLY A 81 15.97 -4.76 -1.12
C GLY A 81 16.37 -3.74 -2.20
N PRO A 82 17.29 -4.10 -3.11
CA PRO A 82 17.63 -3.27 -4.26
C PRO A 82 16.39 -3.01 -5.12
N LEU A 83 16.23 -1.76 -5.58
CA LEU A 83 15.10 -1.39 -6.42
C LEU A 83 15.15 -2.17 -7.76
N PRO A 84 14.13 -2.99 -8.09
CA PRO A 84 14.14 -3.78 -9.32
C PRO A 84 14.25 -2.89 -10.57
N GLN A 85 15.13 -3.27 -11.50
CA GLN A 85 15.29 -2.60 -12.78
C GLN A 85 14.25 -3.09 -13.78
N MET A 86 13.00 -2.66 -13.58
CA MET A 86 11.87 -3.03 -14.42
C MET A 86 10.78 -1.94 -14.38
N THR A 87 9.79 -2.10 -15.25
CA THR A 87 8.55 -1.34 -15.25
C THR A 87 7.36 -2.27 -15.05
N LEU A 88 6.21 -1.73 -14.63
CA LEU A 88 4.96 -2.48 -14.67
C LEU A 88 4.53 -2.72 -16.13
N GLU A 89 3.93 -3.87 -16.39
CA GLU A 89 3.32 -4.21 -17.68
C GLU A 89 1.82 -4.43 -17.52
N ALA A 90 1.04 -4.08 -18.54
CA ALA A 90 -0.39 -4.37 -18.56
C ALA A 90 -0.61 -5.88 -18.46
N GLY A 91 -1.64 -6.28 -17.70
CA GLY A 91 -1.91 -7.69 -17.40
C GLY A 91 -1.23 -8.20 -16.13
N MET A 92 -0.23 -7.49 -15.59
CA MET A 92 0.32 -7.84 -14.27
C MET A 92 -0.73 -7.64 -13.18
N THR A 93 -0.75 -8.53 -12.20
CA THR A 93 -1.47 -8.28 -10.94
C THR A 93 -0.49 -7.97 -9.83
N CYS A 94 -0.81 -6.96 -9.03
CA CYS A 94 0.02 -6.53 -7.91
C CYS A 94 -0.84 -6.32 -6.67
N VAL A 95 -0.32 -6.72 -5.52
CA VAL A 95 -0.86 -6.33 -4.23
C VAL A 95 -0.26 -4.97 -3.86
N VAL A 96 -1.10 -3.98 -3.61
CA VAL A 96 -0.72 -2.69 -3.03
C VAL A 96 -1.25 -2.69 -1.60
N GLN A 97 -0.36 -2.62 -0.62
CA GLN A 97 -0.69 -2.89 0.78
C GLN A 97 0.03 -1.99 1.81
N PRO A 98 -0.23 -0.67 1.83
CA PRO A 98 0.31 0.20 2.88
C PRO A 98 0.03 -0.35 4.28
N ASN A 99 1.12 -0.72 4.96
CA ASN A 99 1.15 -1.28 6.31
C ASN A 99 1.83 -0.28 7.27
N VAL A 100 1.18 0.87 7.43
CA VAL A 100 1.75 2.05 8.09
C VAL A 100 1.84 1.83 9.60
N ILE A 101 3.01 2.14 10.16
CA ILE A 101 3.33 2.00 11.58
C ILE A 101 3.99 3.25 12.17
N THR A 102 3.93 3.39 13.49
CA THR A 102 4.78 4.33 14.22
C THR A 102 6.26 3.91 14.15
N PRO A 103 7.21 4.86 14.20
CA PRO A 103 8.64 4.52 14.18
C PRO A 103 9.11 3.61 15.31
N ASP A 104 8.44 3.64 16.47
CA ASP A 104 8.70 2.75 17.61
C ASP A 104 8.01 1.38 17.49
N GLN A 105 7.30 1.14 16.38
CA GLN A 105 6.60 -0.10 16.02
C GLN A 105 5.51 -0.53 17.01
N LYS A 106 5.00 0.38 17.85
CA LYS A 106 3.96 0.07 18.84
C LYS A 106 2.54 0.19 18.34
N ALA A 107 2.31 0.89 17.22
CA ALA A 107 1.00 1.02 16.61
C ALA A 107 1.11 0.94 15.09
N GLY A 108 0.10 0.33 14.46
CA GLY A 108 0.06 0.16 13.03
C GLY A 108 -1.32 -0.21 12.51
N VAL A 109 -1.51 0.02 11.22
CA VAL A 109 -2.71 -0.37 10.46
C VAL A 109 -2.29 -0.87 9.08
N GLN A 110 -3.17 -1.64 8.44
CA GLN A 110 -2.94 -2.07 7.07
C GLN A 110 -4.22 -1.92 6.26
N VAL A 111 -4.03 -1.40 5.05
CA VAL A 111 -5.04 -1.35 3.99
C VAL A 111 -4.43 -1.95 2.74
N GLY A 112 -5.24 -2.44 1.82
CA GLY A 112 -4.69 -2.91 0.56
C GLY A 112 -5.66 -3.66 -0.33
N GLU A 113 -5.27 -3.72 -1.60
CA GLU A 113 -6.00 -4.33 -2.68
C GLU A 113 -5.09 -5.13 -3.59
N LEU A 114 -5.67 -6.16 -4.22
CA LEU A 114 -5.11 -6.73 -5.43
C LEU A 114 -5.60 -5.89 -6.61
N VAL A 115 -4.66 -5.40 -7.41
CA VAL A 115 -4.94 -4.59 -8.60
C VAL A 115 -4.41 -5.26 -9.85
N LEU A 116 -5.14 -5.09 -10.95
CA LEU A 116 -4.69 -5.43 -12.31
C LEU A 116 -4.13 -4.16 -12.95
N VAL A 117 -2.89 -4.21 -13.43
CA VAL A 117 -2.29 -3.15 -14.23
C VAL A 117 -2.91 -3.16 -15.61
N THR A 118 -3.37 -2.01 -16.09
CA THR A 118 -3.89 -1.82 -17.45
C THR A 118 -2.92 -0.94 -18.24
N GLU A 119 -3.20 -0.74 -19.53
CA GLU A 119 -2.39 0.13 -20.39
C GLU A 119 -2.29 1.56 -19.85
N THR A 120 -3.37 2.11 -19.28
CA THR A 120 -3.44 3.52 -18.88
C THR A 120 -3.70 3.76 -17.40
N SER A 121 -4.03 2.73 -16.63
CA SER A 121 -4.38 2.83 -15.20
C SER A 121 -4.31 1.46 -14.50
N PHE A 122 -5.12 1.26 -13.45
CA PHE A 122 -5.32 0.00 -12.75
C PHE A 122 -6.81 -0.33 -12.57
N GLU A 123 -7.12 -1.60 -12.35
CA GLU A 123 -8.43 -2.07 -11.92
C GLU A 123 -8.33 -2.75 -10.54
N ARG A 124 -9.25 -2.45 -9.62
CA ARG A 124 -9.35 -3.16 -8.34
C ARG A 124 -10.06 -4.49 -8.54
N LEU A 125 -9.45 -5.59 -8.09
CA LEU A 125 -10.06 -6.92 -8.18
C LEU A 125 -10.92 -7.28 -6.96
N HIS A 126 -10.80 -6.55 -5.85
CA HIS A 126 -11.68 -6.70 -4.71
C HIS A 126 -12.92 -5.80 -4.82
N ARG A 127 -14.07 -6.30 -4.38
CA ARG A 127 -15.34 -5.56 -4.34
C ARG A 127 -15.68 -4.96 -2.98
N ALA A 128 -14.93 -5.32 -1.94
CA ALA A 128 -15.17 -4.81 -0.61
C ALA A 128 -14.91 -3.31 -0.54
N GLU A 129 -15.75 -2.59 0.19
CA GLU A 129 -15.57 -1.17 0.42
C GLU A 129 -14.26 -0.90 1.17
N ARG A 130 -13.59 0.20 0.81
CA ARG A 130 -12.47 0.74 1.59
C ARG A 130 -13.06 1.53 2.74
N GLY A 131 -12.48 1.40 3.93
CA GLY A 131 -12.98 2.06 5.13
C GLY A 131 -12.28 1.56 6.38
N LEU A 132 -12.31 2.40 7.42
CA LEU A 132 -12.00 2.01 8.78
C LEU A 132 -13.31 1.68 9.49
N PHE A 133 -13.59 0.39 9.61
CA PHE A 133 -14.84 -0.11 10.12
C PHE A 133 -14.80 -0.25 11.64
N ARG A 134 -15.97 -0.25 12.27
CA ARG A 134 -16.16 -0.57 13.68
C ARG A 134 -17.07 -1.80 13.79
N ILE A 135 -16.68 -2.73 14.66
CA ILE A 135 -17.48 -3.92 14.99
C ILE A 135 -17.70 -4.02 16.51
N GLY A 136 -18.91 -4.43 16.90
CA GLY A 136 -19.34 -4.45 18.31
C GLY A 136 -19.49 -3.07 18.93
#